data_AF-A0A834M2X3-F1
#
_entry.id   AF-A0A834M2X3-F1
#
_cell.length_a   1.000
_cell.length_b   1.000
_cell.length_c   1.000
_cell.angle_alpha   90.00
_cell.angle_beta   90.00
_cell.angle_gamma   90.00
#
_symmetry.space_group_name_H-M   'P 1'
#
loop_
_entity.id
_entity.type
_entity.pdbx_description
1 polymer ?
#
loop_
_entity_poly.entity_id
_entity_poly.type
_entity_poly.pdbx_seq_one_letter_code
_entity_poly.pdbx_strand_id
1 'polypeptide(L)'
;MGTEDGAHSGRPKEVVTDENIKKIHIMILNDRKLNLNEITDTLKLSTKPVHHIIHEYLDMRKLCAKWVPRDLTFDLKQQPVDDSEQCLKIIKRKKLKFFHRYVTMDETWLHDFITKSNRQ
;
A
#
# COMPACT_ATOMS: atom_id res chain seq x y z
N MET A 1 39.75 -39.73 2.19
CA MET A 1 40.21 -38.35 2.37
C MET A 1 39.15 -37.45 1.77
N GLY A 2 38.30 -36.85 2.60
CA GLY A 2 37.29 -35.89 2.15
C GLY A 2 37.95 -34.53 2.02
N THR A 3 37.90 -33.93 0.83
CA THR A 3 38.31 -32.55 0.62
C THR A 3 37.24 -31.64 1.22
N GLU A 4 37.59 -30.92 2.27
CA GLU A 4 36.74 -29.90 2.88
C GLU A 4 36.76 -28.67 1.97
N ASP A 5 35.63 -28.37 1.33
CA ASP A 5 35.47 -27.12 0.57
C ASP A 5 35.55 -25.95 1.55
N GLY A 6 36.64 -25.19 1.47
CA GLY A 6 36.84 -23.99 2.28
C GLY A 6 35.78 -22.92 2.00
N ALA A 7 35.42 -22.15 3.02
CA ALA A 7 34.43 -21.09 2.91
C ALA A 7 34.76 -20.13 1.75
N HIS A 8 33.96 -20.17 0.69
CA HIS A 8 34.11 -19.25 -0.43
C HIS A 8 33.74 -17.84 0.01
N SER A 9 34.71 -16.92 0.03
CA SER A 9 34.42 -15.50 0.12
C SER A 9 33.73 -15.07 -1.18
N GLY A 10 32.40 -15.02 -1.17
CA GLY A 10 31.63 -14.47 -2.28
C GLY A 10 32.05 -13.03 -2.60
N ARG A 11 31.72 -12.57 -3.82
CA ARG A 11 31.99 -11.20 -4.28
C ARG A 11 31.51 -10.18 -3.22
N PRO A 12 32.34 -9.22 -2.79
CA PRO A 12 31.90 -8.19 -1.85
C PRO A 12 30.67 -7.48 -2.41
N LYS A 13 29.62 -7.35 -1.59
CA LYS A 13 28.42 -6.56 -1.93
C LYS A 13 28.77 -5.07 -1.82
N GLU A 14 29.65 -4.58 -2.68
CA GLU A 14 30.09 -3.17 -2.73
C GLU A 14 28.91 -2.19 -2.80
N VAL A 15 27.78 -2.65 -3.32
CA VAL A 15 26.57 -1.84 -3.49
C VAL A 15 25.66 -1.84 -2.24
N VAL A 16 25.70 -2.89 -1.42
CA VAL A 16 24.84 -3.03 -0.23
C VAL A 16 25.59 -2.53 1.00
N THR A 17 25.86 -1.23 1.00
CA THR A 17 26.42 -0.50 2.15
C THR A 17 25.29 0.03 3.03
N ASP A 18 25.54 0.19 4.33
CA ASP A 18 24.60 0.82 5.26
C ASP A 18 24.17 2.23 4.83
N GLU A 19 25.04 2.97 4.15
CA GLU A 19 24.73 4.28 3.59
C GLU A 19 23.65 4.19 2.50
N ASN A 20 23.82 3.29 1.55
CA ASN A 20 22.83 3.07 0.47
C ASN A 20 21.51 2.54 1.03
N ILE A 21 21.55 1.65 2.03
CA ILE A 21 20.34 1.17 2.71
C ILE A 21 19.58 2.35 3.34
N LYS A 22 20.27 3.22 4.09
CA LYS A 22 19.66 4.41 4.70
C LYS A 22 19.11 5.39 3.65
N LYS A 23 19.86 5.65 2.56
CA LYS A 23 19.41 6.54 1.48
C LYS A 23 18.14 6.02 0.82
N ILE A 24 18.11 4.73 0.43
CA ILE A 24 16.92 4.09 -0.16
C ILE A 24 15.74 4.16 0.80
N HIS A 25 15.96 3.90 2.09
CA HIS A 25 14.91 3.97 3.10
C HIS A 25 14.30 5.38 3.22
N ILE A 26 15.14 6.41 3.28
CA ILE A 26 14.68 7.81 3.34
C ILE A 26 13.90 8.20 2.08
N MET A 27 14.39 7.80 0.90
CA MET A 27 13.69 8.07 -0.36
C MET A 27 12.27 7.49 -0.35
N ILE A 28 12.12 6.21 0.01
CA ILE A 28 10.81 5.52 0.05
C ILE A 28 9.87 6.13 1.12
N LEU A 29 10.40 6.56 2.26
CA LEU A 29 9.58 7.19 3.30
C LEU A 29 9.08 8.58 2.90
N ASN A 30 9.89 9.34 2.16
CA ASN A 30 9.52 10.66 1.65
C ASN A 30 8.46 10.57 0.54
N ASP A 31 8.63 9.62 -0.39
CA ASP A 31 7.62 9.35 -1.41
C ASP A 31 7.40 7.84 -1.60
N ARG A 32 6.25 7.37 -1.10
CA ARG A 32 5.84 5.97 -1.17
C ARG A 32 5.45 5.51 -2.58
N LYS A 33 5.32 6.43 -3.54
CA LYS A 33 4.97 6.13 -4.94
C LYS A 33 6.20 6.00 -5.84
N LEU A 34 7.42 6.14 -5.29
CA LEU A 34 8.64 6.03 -6.06
C LEU A 34 8.76 4.69 -6.79
N ASN A 35 9.18 4.80 -8.04
CA ASN A 35 9.49 3.66 -8.88
C ASN A 35 10.92 3.17 -8.63
N LEU A 36 11.12 1.87 -8.82
CA LEU A 36 12.44 1.26 -8.69
C LEU A 36 13.49 1.92 -9.59
N ASN A 37 13.10 2.33 -10.80
CA ASN A 37 13.97 3.01 -11.75
C ASN A 37 14.42 4.40 -11.27
N GLU A 38 13.55 5.15 -10.59
CA GLU A 38 13.88 6.48 -10.06
C GLU A 38 14.93 6.36 -8.94
N ILE A 39 14.83 5.31 -8.13
CA ILE A 39 15.83 5.02 -7.08
C ILE A 39 17.16 4.62 -7.71
N THR A 40 17.16 3.76 -8.72
CA THR A 40 18.38 3.35 -9.42
C THR A 40 19.07 4.52 -10.11
N ASP A 41 18.29 5.38 -10.77
CA ASP A 41 18.80 6.53 -11.52
C ASP A 41 19.38 7.61 -10.59
N THR A 42 18.78 7.78 -9.40
CA THR A 42 19.24 8.72 -8.38
C THR A 42 20.54 8.24 -7.74
N LEU A 43 20.61 6.96 -7.38
CA LEU A 43 21.78 6.40 -6.68
C LEU A 43 22.86 5.89 -7.64
N LYS A 44 22.61 5.93 -8.95
CA LYS A 44 23.48 5.34 -10.00
C LYS A 44 23.83 3.88 -9.72
N LEU A 45 22.85 3.14 -9.19
CA LEU A 45 22.97 1.73 -8.88
C LEU A 45 22.20 0.90 -9.90
N SER A 46 22.57 -0.37 -10.04
CA SER A 46 21.76 -1.29 -10.83
C SER A 46 20.48 -1.69 -10.09
N THR A 47 19.47 -2.13 -10.85
CA THR A 47 18.15 -2.52 -10.35
C THR A 47 18.20 -3.67 -9.35
N LYS A 48 19.09 -4.65 -9.56
CA LYS A 48 19.17 -5.87 -8.74
C LYS A 48 19.54 -5.57 -7.27
N PRO A 49 20.63 -4.84 -6.96
CA PRO A 49 20.94 -4.45 -5.59
C PRO A 49 19.86 -3.60 -4.92
N VAL A 50 19.25 -2.65 -5.63
CA VAL A 50 18.19 -1.81 -5.07
C VAL A 50 16.99 -2.67 -4.69
N HIS A 51 16.55 -3.55 -5.59
CA HIS A 51 15.50 -4.53 -5.30
C HIS A 51 15.85 -5.42 -4.11
N HIS A 52 17.08 -5.94 -4.07
CA HIS A 52 17.58 -6.78 -2.97
C HIS A 52 17.57 -6.02 -1.63
N ILE A 53 17.97 -4.75 -1.60
CA ILE A 53 17.94 -3.92 -0.40
C ILE A 53 16.49 -3.71 0.10
N ILE A 54 15.58 -3.36 -0.81
CA ILE A 54 14.17 -3.11 -0.47
C ILE A 54 13.53 -4.36 0.16
N HIS A 55 13.76 -5.53 -0.43
CA HIS A 55 13.10 -6.76 0.03
C HIS A 55 13.83 -7.43 1.20
N GLU A 56 15.15 -7.57 1.16
CA GLU A 56 15.89 -8.40 2.13
C GLU A 56 16.43 -7.61 3.32
N TYR A 57 16.72 -6.31 3.16
CA TYR A 57 17.31 -5.48 4.21
C TYR A 57 16.30 -4.52 4.86
N LEU A 58 15.32 -4.03 4.09
CA LEU A 58 14.26 -3.15 4.59
C LEU A 58 12.94 -3.90 4.88
N ASP A 59 12.84 -5.17 4.49
CA ASP A 59 11.62 -6.01 4.61
C ASP A 59 10.36 -5.31 4.04
N MET A 60 10.53 -4.58 2.95
CA MET A 60 9.45 -3.84 2.30
C MET A 60 8.87 -4.63 1.14
N ARG A 61 7.56 -4.44 0.92
CA ARG A 61 6.82 -5.07 -0.19
C ARG A 61 6.03 -4.01 -0.96
N LYS A 62 5.96 -4.18 -2.28
CA LYS A 62 5.12 -3.34 -3.13
C LYS A 62 3.65 -3.65 -2.87
N LEU A 63 2.88 -2.63 -2.54
CA LEU A 63 1.43 -2.71 -2.37
C LEU A 63 0.75 -1.84 -3.42
N CYS A 64 -0.41 -2.27 -3.91
CA CYS A 64 -1.25 -1.45 -4.76
C CYS A 64 -1.93 -0.35 -3.92
N ALA A 65 -1.98 0.87 -4.46
CA ALA A 65 -2.79 1.93 -3.87
C ALA A 65 -4.27 1.54 -3.89
N LYS A 66 -5.01 1.90 -2.83
CA LYS A 66 -6.46 1.72 -2.78
C LYS A 66 -7.13 2.90 -3.49
N TRP A 67 -8.15 2.61 -4.30
CA TRP A 67 -9.01 3.63 -4.87
C TRP A 67 -9.82 4.32 -3.77
N VAL A 68 -9.79 5.64 -3.76
CA VAL A 68 -10.59 6.47 -2.86
C VAL A 68 -11.59 7.25 -3.72
N PRO A 69 -12.91 7.15 -3.47
CA PRO A 69 -13.94 7.71 -4.36
C PRO A 69 -13.88 9.23 -4.55
N ARG A 70 -13.35 9.97 -3.57
CA ARG A 70 -13.30 11.43 -3.58
C ARG A 70 -12.00 11.92 -2.94
N ASP A 71 -11.47 13.01 -3.47
CA ASP A 71 -10.45 13.79 -2.77
C ASP A 71 -11.15 14.76 -1.82
N LEU A 72 -10.92 14.59 -0.52
CA LEU A 72 -11.66 15.32 0.51
C LEU A 72 -10.89 16.57 0.94
N THR A 73 -11.57 17.72 0.95
CA THR A 73 -11.08 18.94 1.59
C THR A 73 -11.06 18.78 3.11
N PHE A 74 -10.41 19.72 3.81
CA PHE A 74 -10.34 19.67 5.28
C PHE A 74 -11.73 19.60 5.93
N ASP A 75 -12.65 20.47 5.53
CA ASP A 75 -14.01 20.52 6.10
C ASP A 75 -14.79 19.22 5.82
N LEU A 76 -14.65 18.66 4.61
CA LEU A 76 -15.27 17.39 4.25
C LEU A 76 -14.69 16.19 5.00
N LYS A 77 -13.49 16.31 5.59
CA LYS A 77 -12.92 15.29 6.48
C LYS A 77 -13.44 15.41 7.91
N GLN A 78 -13.71 16.64 8.35
CA GLN A 78 -14.19 16.89 9.71
C GLN A 78 -15.64 16.43 9.89
N GLN A 79 -16.50 16.69 8.91
CA GLN A 79 -17.92 16.35 9.00
C GLN A 79 -18.19 14.85 9.29
N PRO A 80 -17.57 13.88 8.59
CA PRO A 80 -17.73 12.46 8.91
C PRO A 80 -17.26 12.09 10.33
N VAL A 81 -16.24 12.77 10.86
CA VAL A 81 -15.74 12.53 12.22
C VAL A 81 -16.77 13.01 13.24
N ASP A 82 -17.30 14.22 13.06
CA ASP A 82 -18.30 14.80 13.95
C ASP A 82 -19.60 13.97 13.94
N ASP A 83 -20.07 13.61 12.75
CA ASP A 83 -21.26 12.76 12.55
C ASP A 83 -21.06 11.37 13.19
N SER A 84 -19.87 10.79 13.03
CA SER A 84 -19.52 9.49 13.64
C SER A 84 -19.45 9.58 15.16
N GLU A 85 -18.92 10.66 15.72
CA GLU A 85 -18.85 10.86 17.16
C GLU A 85 -20.26 10.99 17.77
N GLN A 86 -21.14 11.73 17.10
CA GLN A 86 -22.55 11.84 17.50
C GLN A 86 -23.26 10.48 17.42
N CYS A 87 -23.10 9.75 16.31
CA CYS A 87 -23.64 8.41 16.16
C CYS A 87 -23.14 7.46 17.27
N LEU A 88 -21.84 7.50 17.58
CA LEU A 88 -21.24 6.67 18.62
C LEU A 88 -21.83 6.97 20.01
N LYS A 89 -22.07 8.24 20.35
CA LYS A 89 -22.74 8.63 21.62
C LYS A 89 -24.14 8.04 21.71
N ILE A 90 -24.90 8.05 20.62
CA ILE A 90 -26.27 7.50 20.56
C ILE A 90 -26.22 5.97 20.71
N ILE A 91 -25.33 5.30 19.98
CA ILE A 91 -25.15 3.84 20.04
C ILE A 91 -24.75 3.41 21.45
N LYS A 92 -23.80 4.08 22.10
CA LYS A 92 -23.39 3.76 23.47
C LYS A 92 -24.54 3.84 24.48
N ARG A 93 -25.43 4.83 24.33
CA ARG A 93 -26.59 5.03 25.23
C ARG A 93 -27.72 4.04 24.98
N LYS A 94 -28.04 3.74 23.72
CA LYS A 94 -29.24 2.97 23.33
C LYS A 94 -28.95 1.54 22.86
N LYS A 95 -27.67 1.16 22.73
CA LYS A 95 -27.13 -0.14 22.26
C LYS A 95 -27.96 -0.72 21.11
N LEU A 96 -28.73 -1.78 21.40
CA LEU A 96 -29.52 -2.52 20.42
C LEU A 96 -30.77 -1.76 19.97
N LYS A 97 -31.41 -0.96 20.84
CA LYS A 97 -32.68 -0.27 20.51
C LYS A 97 -32.53 0.78 19.40
N PHE A 98 -31.31 1.27 19.17
CA PHE A 98 -31.02 2.21 18.09
C PHE A 98 -31.15 1.52 16.72
N PHE A 99 -30.47 0.39 16.54
CA PHE A 99 -30.44 -0.31 15.25
C PHE A 99 -31.80 -0.92 14.85
N HIS A 100 -32.63 -1.33 15.82
CA HIS A 100 -33.99 -1.83 15.53
C HIS A 100 -34.90 -0.80 14.83
N ARG A 101 -34.57 0.49 14.90
CA ARG A 101 -35.34 1.58 14.28
C ARG A 101 -34.60 2.26 13.13
N TYR A 102 -33.39 1.81 12.83
CA TYR A 102 -32.54 2.44 11.82
C TYR A 102 -32.79 1.77 10.47
N VAL A 103 -33.37 2.52 9.54
CA VAL A 103 -33.63 2.09 8.16
C VAL A 103 -32.80 2.97 7.24
N THR A 104 -32.08 2.35 6.31
CA THR A 104 -31.29 3.02 5.28
C THR A 104 -31.68 2.47 3.91
N MET A 105 -31.49 3.26 2.86
CA MET A 105 -31.76 2.91 1.48
C MET A 105 -30.63 3.49 0.62
N ASP A 106 -30.14 2.70 -0.32
CA ASP A 106 -29.16 3.13 -1.33
C ASP A 106 -29.52 2.51 -2.69
N GLU A 107 -29.13 3.17 -3.76
CA GLU A 107 -29.41 2.74 -5.13
C GLU A 107 -28.13 2.19 -5.76
N THR A 108 -28.19 0.95 -6.24
CA THR A 108 -27.09 0.33 -6.99
C THR A 108 -27.48 0.18 -8.44
N TRP A 109 -26.69 0.74 -9.35
CA TRP A 109 -26.88 0.56 -10.79
C TRP A 109 -26.57 -0.89 -11.19
N LEU A 110 -27.56 -1.58 -11.75
CA LEU A 110 -27.39 -2.90 -12.36
C LEU A 110 -27.26 -2.73 -13.87
N HIS A 111 -26.12 -3.13 -14.40
CA HIS A 111 -25.88 -3.12 -15.84
C HIS A 111 -26.41 -4.42 -16.47
N ASP A 112 -27.35 -4.30 -17.40
CA ASP A 112 -27.82 -5.43 -18.20
C ASP A 112 -26.77 -5.80 -19.27
N PHE A 113 -26.35 -7.06 -19.27
CA PHE A 113 -25.46 -7.58 -20.32
C PHE A 113 -26.31 -8.03 -21.52
N ILE A 114 -26.29 -7.26 -22.61
CA ILE A 114 -26.89 -7.69 -23.87
C ILE A 114 -25.98 -8.74 -24.49
N THR A 115 -26.37 -10.02 -24.43
CA THR A 115 -25.72 -11.07 -25.22
C THR A 115 -25.94 -10.75 -26.69
N LYS A 116 -24.87 -10.41 -27.42
CA LYS A 116 -24.92 -10.32 -28.88
C LYS A 116 -25.44 -11.65 -29.41
N SER A 117 -26.61 -11.66 -30.06
CA SER A 117 -27.12 -12.85 -30.71
C SER A 117 -26.13 -13.25 -31.80
N ASN A 118 -25.51 -14.42 -31.68
CA ASN A 118 -24.80 -15.05 -32.78
C ASN A 118 -25.83 -15.44 -33.84
N ARG A 119 -26.18 -14.49 -34.72
CA ARG A 119 -26.85 -14.84 -35.97
C ARG A 119 -25.74 -15.23 -36.95
N GLN A 120 -25.68 -16.55 -37.18
CA GLN A 120 -25.00 -17.21 -38.28
C GLN A 120 -25.43 -16.64 -39.63
#